data_AF-A0AAW1LNS6-F1
#
_entry.id   AF-A0AAW1LNS6-F1
#
_cell.length_a   1.000
_cell.length_b   1.000
_cell.length_c   1.000
_cell.angle_alpha   90.00
_cell.angle_beta   90.00
_cell.angle_gamma   90.00
#
_symmetry.space_group_name_H-M   'P 1'
#
loop_
_entity.id
_entity.type
_entity.pdbx_description
1 polymer ?
#
loop_
_entity_poly.entity_id
_entity_poly.type
_entity_poly.pdbx_seq_one_letter_code
_entity_poly.pdbx_strand_id
1 'polypeptide(L)'
;MLVLFETPAGFALFKVLDEGKLSQIEDLWKEFSSTDSARKVVKLKAFDKFENTAEALSAATLLIDGKPSKGLRKFLKAHCPGEKLAVADSKLGNAIKEKLQIDCVHNNGVMELMRGIRSQLTELISGLGSQDLAPMSLGLSHSLSRYKLKFSPEKMGKVGKKLDVDFIISTGDNFYDDGLTGINDPAFEQSFTNIYTSPSLQKKWFNVLGNHDYRGDVLAQLSPELRQRDSRWICLRSYIVNTEIADFFFVDTTPFQDKYFHEKDHTYNWRGVLPRQKYLSNLLKDVDRALEESKAKWKFVVGHHTILSAGHHGNTQELVDHLLPILEAHNVDLYINGHDHCLEHISSPDSELQFMTSGGGSKAWRGDVKDWNPNELKFYYDGQGFMSMQLTKTKLNVKFYDLFGNVLHNWTKVKPSLDLYSSS
;
A
#
# COMPACT_ATOMS: atom_id res chain seq x y z
N MET A 1 31.01 19.38 -17.92
CA MET A 1 30.00 18.40 -17.52
C MET A 1 29.75 18.47 -16.02
N LEU A 2 28.56 18.10 -15.59
CA LEU A 2 28.20 17.91 -14.18
C LEU A 2 28.12 16.42 -13.86
N VAL A 3 28.29 16.05 -12.60
CA VAL A 3 28.13 14.69 -12.10
C VAL A 3 26.99 14.69 -11.10
N LEU A 4 25.94 13.91 -11.37
CA LEU A 4 24.89 13.64 -10.38
C LEU A 4 25.42 12.61 -9.39
N PHE A 5 25.27 12.89 -8.10
CA PHE A 5 25.62 11.96 -7.05
C PHE A 5 24.46 11.87 -6.04
N GLU A 6 23.82 10.71 -5.99
CA GLU A 6 22.70 10.43 -5.10
C GLU A 6 23.20 9.95 -3.73
N THR A 7 22.67 10.51 -2.66
CA THR A 7 23.06 10.17 -1.28
C THR A 7 21.82 9.92 -0.42
N PRO A 8 21.95 9.24 0.74
CA PRO A 8 20.85 9.12 1.70
C PRO A 8 20.34 10.46 2.24
N ALA A 9 21.15 11.53 2.12
CA ALA A 9 20.82 12.85 2.63
C ALA A 9 20.25 13.79 1.55
N GLY A 10 20.32 13.44 0.27
CA GLY A 10 19.93 14.34 -0.81
C GLY A 10 20.65 14.11 -2.13
N PHE A 11 20.46 15.04 -3.07
CA PHE A 11 21.11 15.03 -4.39
C PHE A 11 22.24 16.05 -4.45
N ALA A 12 23.43 15.61 -4.88
CA ALA A 12 24.57 16.49 -5.12
C ALA A 12 24.86 16.61 -6.63
N LEU A 13 25.24 17.81 -7.06
CA LEU A 13 25.84 18.05 -8.36
C LEU A 13 27.27 18.53 -8.18
N PHE A 14 28.22 17.80 -8.77
CA PHE A 14 29.62 18.22 -8.85
C PHE A 14 29.94 18.72 -10.25
N LYS A 15 30.63 19.86 -10.36
CA LYS A 15 31.25 20.30 -11.61
C LYS A 15 32.60 19.62 -11.74
N VAL A 16 32.82 18.94 -12.87
CA VAL A 16 34.16 18.45 -13.25
C VAL A 16 34.98 19.64 -13.73
N LEU A 17 36.12 19.88 -13.10
CA LEU A 17 37.02 21.01 -13.41
C LEU A 17 38.03 20.65 -14.50
N ASP A 18 38.38 19.36 -14.60
CA ASP A 18 39.32 18.84 -15.58
C ASP A 18 38.77 17.55 -16.21
N GLU A 19 38.08 17.69 -17.35
CA GLU A 19 37.51 16.57 -18.09
C GLU A 19 38.60 15.73 -18.78
N GLY A 20 39.81 16.26 -18.98
CA GLY A 20 40.92 15.55 -19.62
C GLY A 20 41.36 14.33 -18.82
N LYS A 21 41.26 14.39 -17.49
CA LYS A 21 41.58 13.27 -16.58
C LYS A 21 40.64 12.07 -16.73
N LEU A 22 39.45 12.25 -17.31
CA LEU A 22 38.50 11.15 -17.54
C LEU A 22 38.96 10.19 -18.64
N SER A 23 39.99 10.57 -19.41
CA SER A 23 40.63 9.69 -20.41
C SER A 23 41.71 8.77 -19.82
N GLN A 24 42.22 9.06 -18.62
CA GLN A 24 43.26 8.29 -17.93
C GLN A 24 42.67 7.50 -16.74
N ILE A 25 41.79 6.55 -17.06
CA ILE A 25 40.94 5.87 -16.08
C ILE A 25 41.74 5.12 -15.00
N GLU A 26 42.87 4.49 -15.37
CA GLU A 26 43.67 3.67 -14.46
C GLU A 26 44.31 4.45 -13.30
N ASP A 27 44.58 5.75 -13.50
CA ASP A 27 45.24 6.61 -12.52
C ASP A 27 44.30 7.58 -11.82
N LEU A 28 43.03 7.67 -12.25
CA LEU A 28 42.07 8.66 -11.76
C LEU A 28 41.88 8.59 -10.24
N TRP A 29 41.96 7.40 -9.64
CA TRP A 29 41.83 7.21 -8.19
C TRP A 29 42.91 7.97 -7.39
N LYS A 30 44.11 8.18 -7.95
CA LYS A 30 45.22 8.89 -7.28
C LYS A 30 44.83 10.34 -6.98
N GLU A 31 44.01 10.94 -7.84
CA GLU A 31 43.51 12.30 -7.67
C GLU A 31 42.53 12.44 -6.51
N PHE A 32 41.94 11.34 -6.03
CA PHE A 32 41.02 11.29 -4.91
C PHE A 32 41.65 10.70 -3.63
N SER A 33 42.98 10.61 -3.59
CA SER A 33 43.74 10.16 -2.41
C SER A 33 43.67 11.14 -1.24
N SER A 34 43.43 12.43 -1.52
CA SER A 34 43.21 13.47 -0.52
C SER A 34 42.06 14.39 -0.92
N THR A 35 41.49 15.10 0.04
CA THR A 35 40.44 16.09 -0.23
C THR A 35 40.96 17.25 -1.10
N ASP A 36 42.18 17.71 -0.86
CA ASP A 36 42.75 18.84 -1.62
C ASP A 36 43.02 18.47 -3.08
N SER A 37 43.45 17.24 -3.35
CA SER A 37 43.57 16.75 -4.72
C SER A 37 42.19 16.56 -5.37
N ALA A 38 41.21 16.03 -4.64
CA ALA A 38 39.86 15.83 -5.15
C ALA A 38 39.19 17.17 -5.54
N ARG A 39 39.39 18.23 -4.74
CA ARG A 39 38.89 19.59 -5.01
C ARG A 39 39.47 20.22 -6.27
N LYS A 40 40.60 19.71 -6.79
CA LYS A 40 41.17 20.13 -8.09
C LYS A 40 40.50 19.44 -9.27
N VAL A 41 39.86 18.28 -9.05
CA VAL A 41 39.16 17.52 -10.09
C VAL A 41 37.67 17.86 -10.13
N VAL A 42 37.06 18.01 -8.96
CA VAL A 42 35.62 18.28 -8.83
C VAL A 42 35.35 19.38 -7.81
N LYS A 43 34.28 20.14 -8.05
CA LYS A 43 33.76 21.13 -7.11
C LYS A 43 32.27 20.95 -6.93
N LEU A 44 31.80 20.96 -5.67
CA LEU A 44 30.37 20.96 -5.40
C LEU A 44 29.72 22.21 -6.02
N LYS A 45 28.72 22.00 -6.88
CA LYS A 45 27.95 23.06 -7.54
C LYS A 45 26.65 23.33 -6.77
N ALA A 46 25.95 22.27 -6.37
CA ALA A 46 24.71 22.36 -5.62
C ALA A 46 24.48 21.08 -4.82
N PHE A 47 23.80 21.20 -3.68
CA PHE A 47 23.34 20.08 -2.88
C PHE A 47 21.91 20.37 -2.41
N ASP A 48 20.99 19.45 -2.68
CA ASP A 48 19.59 19.53 -2.28
C ASP A 48 19.32 18.45 -1.24
N LYS A 49 19.16 18.87 0.01
CA LYS A 49 19.03 17.99 1.17
C LYS A 49 17.57 17.56 1.32
N PHE A 50 17.33 16.27 1.56
CA PHE A 50 16.00 15.79 1.91
C PHE A 50 15.55 16.33 3.26
N GLU A 51 14.29 16.71 3.36
CA GLU A 51 13.71 17.24 4.60
C GLU A 51 13.53 16.14 5.65
N ASN A 52 13.20 14.92 5.20
CA ASN A 52 12.90 13.79 6.07
C ASN A 52 13.14 12.43 5.40
N THR A 53 13.00 11.35 6.17
CA THR A 53 13.21 9.98 5.69
C THR A 53 12.18 9.52 4.65
N ALA A 54 10.96 10.07 4.67
CA ALA A 54 9.92 9.69 3.70
C ALA A 54 10.28 10.18 2.29
N GLU A 55 10.78 11.41 2.17
CA GLU A 55 11.30 11.94 0.92
C GLU A 55 12.49 11.12 0.41
N ALA A 56 13.45 10.83 1.28
CA ALA A 56 14.62 10.01 0.95
C ALA A 56 14.22 8.61 0.45
N LEU A 57 13.22 7.99 1.10
CA LEU A 57 12.69 6.69 0.70
C LEU A 57 12.01 6.75 -0.67
N SER A 58 11.13 7.73 -0.89
CA SER A 58 10.42 7.92 -2.16
C SER A 58 11.40 8.13 -3.31
N ALA A 59 12.42 8.97 -3.10
CA ALA A 59 13.50 9.17 -4.06
C ALA A 59 14.28 7.87 -4.33
N ALA A 60 14.73 7.17 -3.30
CA ALA A 60 15.51 5.94 -3.43
C ALA A 60 14.73 4.83 -4.18
N THR A 61 13.44 4.69 -3.90
CA THR A 61 12.56 3.74 -4.60
C THR A 61 12.49 4.03 -6.10
N LEU A 62 12.25 5.29 -6.49
CA LEU A 62 12.18 5.65 -7.90
C LEU A 62 13.52 5.47 -8.61
N LEU A 63 14.63 5.76 -7.93
CA LEU A 63 15.98 5.55 -8.47
C LEU A 63 16.26 4.06 -8.75
N ILE A 64 15.79 3.14 -7.92
CA ILE A 64 15.90 1.68 -8.16
C ILE A 64 15.21 1.28 -9.48
N ASP A 65 14.10 1.94 -9.81
CA ASP A 65 13.38 1.71 -11.05
C ASP A 65 13.95 2.53 -12.24
N GLY A 66 15.07 3.25 -12.04
CA GLY A 66 15.69 4.10 -13.04
C GLY A 66 14.87 5.35 -13.37
N LYS A 67 14.05 5.85 -12.42
CA LYS A 67 13.15 6.99 -12.62
C LYS A 67 13.56 8.19 -11.75
N PRO A 68 13.58 9.42 -12.30
CA PRO A 68 13.87 10.60 -11.48
C PRO A 68 12.63 11.04 -10.68
N SER A 69 12.80 11.28 -9.38
CA SER A 69 11.75 11.82 -8.50
C SER A 69 11.34 13.25 -8.87
N LYS A 70 10.21 13.75 -8.34
CA LYS A 70 9.78 15.15 -8.57
C LYS A 70 10.84 16.15 -8.08
N GLY A 71 11.43 15.88 -6.90
CA GLY A 71 12.54 16.65 -6.34
C GLY A 71 13.75 16.66 -7.28
N LEU A 72 14.23 15.48 -7.70
CA LEU A 72 15.37 15.37 -8.61
C LEU A 72 15.14 16.13 -9.94
N ARG A 73 13.93 16.04 -10.52
CA ARG A 73 13.59 16.79 -11.73
C ARG A 73 13.67 18.31 -11.52
N LYS A 74 13.16 18.82 -10.40
CA LYS A 74 13.22 20.25 -10.07
C LYS A 74 14.66 20.69 -9.87
N PHE A 75 15.44 19.91 -9.11
CA PHE A 75 16.85 20.17 -8.82
C PHE A 75 17.70 20.22 -10.11
N LEU A 76 17.56 19.23 -10.99
CA LEU A 76 18.30 19.20 -12.25
C LEU A 76 17.92 20.35 -13.19
N LYS A 77 16.63 20.70 -13.30
CA LYS A 77 16.20 21.86 -14.10
C LYS A 77 16.82 23.17 -13.62
N ALA A 78 16.94 23.36 -12.31
CA ALA A 78 17.51 24.57 -11.73
C ALA A 78 19.02 24.68 -11.92
N HIS A 79 19.75 23.55 -11.89
CA HIS A 79 21.21 23.57 -11.78
C HIS A 79 21.99 22.95 -12.94
N CYS A 80 21.32 22.30 -13.90
CA CYS A 80 21.94 21.65 -15.07
C CYS A 80 21.54 22.22 -16.46
N PRO A 81 21.10 23.49 -16.63
CA PRO A 81 20.73 23.97 -17.97
C PRO A 81 21.96 24.02 -18.89
N GLY A 82 21.87 23.41 -20.08
CA GLY A 82 22.90 23.46 -21.11
C GLY A 82 24.19 22.66 -20.80
N GLU A 83 24.21 21.85 -19.76
CA GLU A 83 25.37 21.02 -19.38
C GLU A 83 25.08 19.54 -19.66
N LYS A 84 26.13 18.79 -20.02
CA LYS A 84 26.10 17.32 -20.01
C LYS A 84 26.13 16.81 -18.57
N LEU A 85 25.33 15.78 -18.28
CA LEU A 85 25.21 15.17 -16.96
C LEU A 85 25.78 13.75 -16.93
N ALA A 86 26.82 13.54 -16.15
CA ALA A 86 27.34 12.22 -15.83
C ALA A 86 26.46 11.55 -14.76
N VAL A 87 26.00 10.33 -15.03
CA VAL A 87 25.09 9.55 -14.17
C VAL A 87 25.59 8.11 -13.96
N ALA A 88 25.28 7.55 -12.79
CA ALA A 88 25.73 6.20 -12.41
C ALA A 88 24.92 5.10 -13.09
N ASP A 89 23.62 5.33 -13.30
CA ASP A 89 22.69 4.38 -13.91
C ASP A 89 22.24 4.87 -15.28
N SER A 90 22.40 4.02 -16.30
CA SER A 90 22.07 4.37 -17.68
C SER A 90 20.56 4.47 -17.93
N LYS A 91 19.72 3.70 -17.22
CA LYS A 91 18.25 3.79 -17.32
C LYS A 91 17.78 5.13 -16.75
N LEU A 92 18.33 5.55 -15.61
CA LEU A 92 18.07 6.86 -15.03
C LEU A 92 18.49 7.98 -16.00
N GLY A 93 19.68 7.86 -16.61
CA GLY A 93 20.16 8.78 -17.63
C GLY A 93 19.20 8.91 -18.82
N ASN A 94 18.69 7.79 -19.32
CA ASN A 94 17.70 7.79 -20.41
C ASN A 94 16.40 8.48 -19.99
N ALA A 95 15.89 8.19 -18.79
CA ALA A 95 14.67 8.82 -18.27
C ALA A 95 14.84 10.33 -18.03
N ILE A 96 16.02 10.77 -17.59
CA ILE A 96 16.37 12.19 -17.46
C ILE A 96 16.42 12.85 -18.83
N LYS A 97 17.08 12.22 -19.81
CA LYS A 97 17.17 12.74 -21.18
C LYS A 97 15.79 12.91 -21.82
N GLU A 98 14.94 11.90 -21.73
CA GLU A 98 13.60 11.93 -22.29
C GLU A 98 12.72 13.02 -21.64
N LYS A 99 12.75 13.12 -20.31
CA LYS A 99 11.81 13.99 -19.57
C LYS A 99 12.29 15.43 -19.41
N LEU A 100 13.60 15.64 -19.34
CA LEU A 100 14.21 16.94 -19.03
C LEU A 100 15.04 17.50 -20.18
N GLN A 101 15.24 16.73 -21.26
CA GLN A 101 16.08 17.11 -22.41
C GLN A 101 17.52 17.43 -21.99
N ILE A 102 18.03 16.75 -20.97
CA ILE A 102 19.41 16.87 -20.49
C ILE A 102 20.22 15.70 -21.04
N ASP A 103 21.27 15.99 -21.80
CA ASP A 103 22.16 14.94 -22.31
C ASP A 103 22.93 14.28 -21.17
N CYS A 104 22.73 12.96 -21.04
CA CYS A 104 23.36 12.15 -20.01
C CYS A 104 24.51 11.31 -20.57
N VAL A 105 25.56 11.13 -19.75
CA VAL A 105 26.74 10.30 -20.07
C VAL A 105 26.90 9.24 -18.98
N HIS A 106 27.09 7.99 -19.40
CA HIS A 106 27.39 6.86 -18.53
C HIS A 106 28.46 5.99 -19.21
N ASN A 107 29.61 5.82 -18.55
CA ASN A 107 30.72 4.99 -19.02
C ASN A 107 31.69 4.70 -17.87
N ASN A 108 32.75 3.91 -18.13
CA ASN A 108 33.74 3.53 -17.12
C ASN A 108 34.45 4.74 -16.48
N GLY A 109 34.75 5.80 -17.25
CA GLY A 109 35.37 7.02 -16.71
C GLY A 109 34.45 7.75 -15.72
N VAL A 110 33.14 7.80 -16.01
CA VAL A 110 32.14 8.32 -15.07
C VAL A 110 32.09 7.45 -13.81
N MET A 111 32.14 6.13 -13.93
CA MET A 111 32.10 5.22 -12.77
C MET A 111 33.32 5.40 -11.85
N GLU A 112 34.53 5.54 -12.41
CA GLU A 112 35.74 5.80 -11.61
C GLU A 112 35.75 7.20 -11.00
N LEU A 113 35.27 8.21 -11.73
CA LEU A 113 35.07 9.55 -11.17
C LEU A 113 34.12 9.53 -9.97
N MET A 114 32.98 8.83 -10.11
CA MET A 114 32.02 8.66 -9.01
C MET A 114 32.61 7.86 -7.85
N ARG A 115 33.45 6.86 -8.12
CA ARG A 115 34.18 6.13 -7.07
C ARG A 115 35.10 7.06 -6.28
N GLY A 116 35.82 7.95 -6.97
CA GLY A 116 36.66 8.97 -6.34
C GLY A 116 35.86 9.99 -5.52
N ILE A 117 34.74 10.50 -6.07
CA ILE A 117 33.84 11.39 -5.31
C ILE A 117 33.34 10.69 -4.04
N ARG A 118 32.97 9.41 -4.14
CA ARG A 118 32.49 8.61 -3.00
C ARG A 118 33.52 8.51 -1.88
N SER A 119 34.80 8.32 -2.20
CA SER A 119 35.86 8.18 -1.18
C SER A 119 36.13 9.47 -0.41
N GLN A 120 35.72 10.62 -0.95
CA GLN A 120 35.93 11.95 -0.35
C GLN A 120 34.59 12.66 -0.03
N LEU A 121 33.47 11.94 -0.03
CA LEU A 121 32.13 12.52 -0.07
C LEU A 121 31.83 13.48 1.09
N THR A 122 32.20 13.11 2.32
CA THR A 122 31.96 13.91 3.54
C THR A 122 32.72 15.23 3.54
N GLU A 123 33.87 15.27 2.88
CA GLU A 123 34.74 16.45 2.79
C GLU A 123 34.44 17.33 1.57
N LEU A 124 33.80 16.74 0.55
CA LEU A 124 33.36 17.40 -0.67
C LEU A 124 31.98 18.04 -0.53
N ILE A 125 31.12 17.54 0.38
CA ILE A 125 29.81 18.12 0.68
C ILE A 125 29.87 18.83 2.04
N SER A 126 29.95 20.16 2.01
CA SER A 126 29.93 20.97 3.24
C SER A 126 28.63 20.74 4.03
N GLY A 127 28.75 20.43 5.32
CA GLY A 127 27.61 20.21 6.20
C GLY A 127 27.05 18.78 6.21
N LEU A 128 27.77 17.82 5.63
CA LEU A 128 27.41 16.40 5.60
C LEU A 128 28.47 15.56 6.34
N GLY A 129 28.42 15.55 7.67
CA GLY A 129 29.38 14.83 8.50
C GLY A 129 29.29 13.31 8.34
N SER A 130 30.41 12.60 8.49
CA SER A 130 30.46 11.13 8.50
C SER A 130 29.55 10.53 9.59
N GLN A 131 29.41 11.22 10.72
CA GLN A 131 28.54 10.86 11.83
C GLN A 131 27.04 10.93 11.49
N ASP A 132 26.64 11.74 10.50
CA ASP A 132 25.25 11.88 10.08
C ASP A 132 24.88 10.91 8.95
N LEU A 133 25.82 10.69 8.02
CA LEU A 133 25.59 9.85 6.84
C LEU A 133 25.33 8.38 7.18
N ALA A 134 26.07 7.81 8.14
CA ALA A 134 25.91 6.40 8.49
C ALA A 134 24.52 6.10 9.10
N PRO A 135 24.01 6.86 10.10
CA PRO A 135 22.63 6.72 10.57
C PRO A 135 21.58 6.96 9.49
N MET A 136 21.75 7.97 8.62
CA MET A 136 20.82 8.23 7.51
C MET A 136 20.78 7.07 6.51
N SER A 137 21.96 6.52 6.16
CA SER A 137 22.07 5.35 5.28
C SER A 137 21.40 4.12 5.89
N LEU A 138 21.63 3.87 7.19
CA LEU A 138 21.01 2.76 7.91
C LEU A 138 19.49 2.92 8.00
N GLY A 139 19.01 4.10 8.36
CA GLY A 139 17.57 4.42 8.44
C GLY A 139 16.88 4.27 7.08
N LEU A 140 17.50 4.78 6.02
CA LEU A 140 17.00 4.62 4.66
C LEU A 140 17.03 3.15 4.22
N SER A 141 18.10 2.40 4.52
CA SER A 141 18.20 0.97 4.22
C SER A 141 17.11 0.15 4.90
N HIS A 142 16.84 0.38 6.19
CA HIS A 142 15.72 -0.26 6.90
C HIS A 142 14.38 0.10 6.27
N SER A 143 14.16 1.37 5.93
CA SER A 143 12.93 1.82 5.29
C SER A 143 12.74 1.23 3.89
N LEU A 144 13.82 1.13 3.11
CA LEU A 144 13.84 0.55 1.77
C LEU A 144 13.68 -0.97 1.80
N SER A 145 14.28 -1.65 2.77
CA SER A 145 14.06 -3.07 3.04
C SER A 145 12.59 -3.33 3.37
N ARG A 146 12.01 -2.53 4.28
CA ARG A 146 10.57 -2.57 4.57
C ARG A 146 9.68 -2.21 3.39
N TYR A 147 10.17 -1.42 2.43
CA TYR A 147 9.43 -1.10 1.20
C TYR A 147 9.49 -2.24 0.18
N LYS A 148 10.64 -2.91 0.07
CA LYS A 148 10.86 -4.06 -0.83
C LYS A 148 10.34 -5.38 -0.30
N LEU A 149 10.14 -5.50 1.02
CA LEU A 149 9.51 -6.67 1.62
C LEU A 149 8.07 -6.73 1.13
N LYS A 150 7.85 -7.52 0.07
CA LYS A 150 6.52 -8.00 -0.28
C LYS A 150 5.94 -8.66 0.98
N PHE A 151 4.69 -8.34 1.29
CA PHE A 151 3.95 -9.01 2.34
C PHE A 151 4.18 -10.52 2.26
N SER A 152 4.68 -11.12 3.35
CA SER A 152 4.86 -12.57 3.42
C SER A 152 3.67 -13.18 4.17
N PRO A 153 2.91 -14.08 3.54
CA PRO A 153 1.78 -14.74 4.19
C PRO A 153 2.20 -15.64 5.36
N GLU A 154 3.49 -15.91 5.54
CA GLU A 154 4.02 -16.71 6.66
C GLU A 154 3.64 -16.14 8.02
N LYS A 155 3.65 -14.81 8.17
CA LYS A 155 3.32 -14.17 9.45
C LYS A 155 1.83 -14.26 9.74
N MET A 156 1.00 -14.08 8.72
CA MET A 156 -0.43 -14.37 8.78
C MET A 156 -0.67 -15.85 9.16
N GLY A 157 0.08 -16.79 8.58
CA GLY A 157 0.04 -18.20 8.93
C GLY A 157 0.41 -18.48 10.39
N LYS A 158 1.48 -17.87 10.91
CA LYS A 158 1.89 -18.00 12.32
C LYS A 158 0.83 -17.44 13.29
N VAL A 159 0.25 -16.28 12.98
CA VAL A 159 -0.86 -15.72 13.77
C VAL A 159 -2.08 -16.63 13.66
N GLY A 160 -2.46 -17.06 12.46
CA GLY A 160 -3.58 -17.97 12.24
C GLY A 160 -3.44 -19.29 13.01
N LYS A 161 -2.22 -19.83 13.10
CA LYS A 161 -1.93 -21.03 13.91
C LYS A 161 -2.07 -20.75 15.41
N LYS A 162 -1.59 -19.61 15.87
CA LYS A 162 -1.66 -19.21 17.29
C LYS A 162 -3.11 -18.98 17.75
N LEU A 163 -3.93 -18.42 16.87
CA LEU A 163 -5.33 -18.09 17.17
C LEU A 163 -6.30 -19.23 16.83
N ASP A 164 -5.84 -20.27 16.13
CA ASP A 164 -6.65 -21.36 15.57
C ASP A 164 -7.85 -20.83 14.78
N VAL A 165 -7.56 -20.08 13.70
CA VAL A 165 -8.61 -19.39 12.92
C VAL A 165 -9.60 -20.36 12.24
N ASP A 166 -10.87 -19.98 12.26
CA ASP A 166 -11.95 -20.73 11.61
C ASP A 166 -12.00 -20.49 10.09
N PHE A 167 -11.81 -19.24 9.67
CA PHE A 167 -11.84 -18.81 8.27
C PHE A 167 -11.07 -17.50 8.07
N ILE A 168 -10.87 -17.13 6.81
CA ILE A 168 -10.22 -15.89 6.38
C ILE A 168 -11.23 -15.03 5.62
N ILE A 169 -11.11 -13.71 5.77
CA ILE A 169 -11.85 -12.71 4.99
C ILE A 169 -10.86 -11.95 4.12
N SER A 170 -11.16 -11.80 2.83
CA SER A 170 -10.49 -10.87 1.92
C SER A 170 -11.41 -9.68 1.64
N THR A 171 -10.88 -8.46 1.81
CA THR A 171 -11.60 -7.20 1.59
C THR A 171 -11.50 -6.70 0.14
N GLY A 172 -11.26 -7.59 -0.82
CA GLY A 172 -11.26 -7.29 -2.26
C GLY A 172 -9.93 -6.78 -2.82
N ASP A 173 -9.95 -6.44 -4.10
CA ASP A 173 -8.77 -6.30 -4.95
C ASP A 173 -7.88 -7.54 -4.87
N ASN A 174 -8.51 -8.68 -5.14
CA ASN A 174 -7.88 -9.98 -4.98
C ASN A 174 -6.76 -10.19 -6.01
N PHE A 175 -6.91 -9.62 -7.22
CA PHE A 175 -5.93 -9.72 -8.30
C PHE A 175 -5.62 -8.36 -8.92
N TYR A 176 -4.36 -7.96 -8.83
CA TYR A 176 -3.83 -6.72 -9.38
C TYR A 176 -3.09 -6.94 -10.72
N ASP A 177 -3.02 -5.94 -11.61
CA ASP A 177 -3.69 -4.64 -11.53
C ASP A 177 -5.08 -4.63 -12.22
N ASP A 178 -5.42 -5.62 -13.04
CA ASP A 178 -6.69 -5.65 -13.80
C ASP A 178 -7.44 -6.99 -13.66
N GLY A 179 -7.55 -7.50 -12.43
CA GLY A 179 -8.30 -8.73 -12.14
C GLY A 179 -7.73 -9.97 -12.84
N LEU A 180 -8.54 -11.03 -12.93
CA LEU A 180 -8.23 -12.19 -13.78
C LEU A 180 -8.70 -11.93 -15.21
N THR A 181 -7.95 -12.38 -16.21
CA THR A 181 -8.38 -12.31 -17.63
C THR A 181 -9.46 -13.33 -18.00
N GLY A 182 -9.66 -14.34 -17.16
CA GLY A 182 -10.67 -15.38 -17.34
C GLY A 182 -10.49 -16.55 -16.38
N ILE A 183 -11.29 -17.60 -16.53
CA ILE A 183 -11.31 -18.73 -15.60
C ILE A 183 -10.01 -19.55 -15.58
N ASN A 184 -9.20 -19.48 -16.63
CA ASN A 184 -7.93 -20.20 -16.78
C ASN A 184 -6.71 -19.31 -16.51
N ASP A 185 -6.90 -18.11 -15.99
CA ASP A 185 -5.80 -17.19 -15.74
C ASP A 185 -4.88 -17.75 -14.63
N PRO A 186 -3.57 -17.93 -14.90
CA PRO A 186 -2.63 -18.48 -13.92
C PRO A 186 -2.42 -17.55 -12.71
N ALA A 187 -2.85 -16.29 -12.76
CA ALA A 187 -2.81 -15.38 -11.62
C ALA A 187 -3.61 -15.91 -10.42
N PHE A 188 -4.64 -16.75 -10.65
CA PHE A 188 -5.36 -17.43 -9.57
C PHE A 188 -4.41 -18.28 -8.73
N GLU A 189 -3.67 -19.19 -9.35
CA GLU A 189 -2.72 -20.02 -8.62
C GLU A 189 -1.51 -19.22 -8.12
N GLN A 190 -1.01 -18.28 -8.93
CA GLN A 190 0.20 -17.51 -8.61
C GLN A 190 0.01 -16.48 -7.49
N SER A 191 -1.21 -15.95 -7.31
CA SER A 191 -1.49 -14.87 -6.35
C SER A 191 -2.37 -15.32 -5.18
N PHE A 192 -3.04 -16.47 -5.28
CA PHE A 192 -3.84 -17.04 -4.20
C PHE A 192 -3.35 -18.42 -3.77
N THR A 193 -3.44 -19.43 -4.65
CA THR A 193 -3.23 -20.84 -4.28
C THR A 193 -1.84 -21.08 -3.71
N ASN A 194 -0.81 -20.63 -4.44
CA ASN A 194 0.60 -20.86 -4.12
C ASN A 194 1.18 -19.83 -3.13
N ILE A 195 0.42 -18.79 -2.79
CA ILE A 195 0.83 -17.78 -1.82
C ILE A 195 0.45 -18.23 -0.41
N TYR A 196 -0.82 -18.56 -0.19
CA TYR A 196 -1.34 -18.85 1.14
C TYR A 196 -1.22 -20.33 1.49
N THR A 197 0.00 -20.87 1.56
CA THR A 197 0.27 -22.32 1.71
C THR A 197 0.39 -22.80 3.16
N SER A 198 0.41 -21.88 4.13
CA SER A 198 0.50 -22.25 5.55
C SER A 198 -0.68 -23.15 5.97
N PRO A 199 -0.48 -24.21 6.80
CA PRO A 199 -1.55 -25.12 7.21
C PRO A 199 -2.73 -24.43 7.89
N SER A 200 -2.46 -23.42 8.71
CA SER A 200 -3.48 -22.60 9.39
C SER A 200 -4.32 -21.73 8.44
N LEU A 201 -3.85 -21.51 7.21
CA LEU A 201 -4.56 -20.77 6.16
C LEU A 201 -5.28 -21.68 5.16
N GLN A 202 -5.22 -23.01 5.37
CA GLN A 202 -6.01 -24.00 4.61
C GLN A 202 -7.46 -24.05 5.14
N LYS A 203 -8.08 -22.87 5.22
CA LYS A 203 -9.45 -22.64 5.68
C LYS A 203 -10.27 -22.04 4.55
N LYS A 204 -11.57 -21.83 4.75
CA LYS A 204 -12.37 -21.07 3.78
C LYS A 204 -11.92 -19.60 3.76
N TRP A 205 -11.85 -19.03 2.58
CA TRP A 205 -11.59 -17.62 2.30
C TRP A 205 -12.87 -17.02 1.72
N PHE A 206 -13.47 -16.09 2.46
CA PHE A 206 -14.63 -15.33 2.02
C PHE A 206 -14.17 -13.99 1.48
N ASN A 207 -14.33 -13.80 0.17
CA ASN A 207 -13.79 -12.67 -0.57
C ASN A 207 -14.95 -11.77 -1.04
N VAL A 208 -14.75 -10.46 -0.96
CA VAL A 208 -15.49 -9.48 -1.78
C VAL A 208 -14.67 -9.15 -3.03
N LEU A 209 -15.32 -8.53 -4.02
CA LEU A 209 -14.65 -7.97 -5.19
C LEU A 209 -14.27 -6.51 -4.91
N GLY A 210 -13.10 -6.09 -5.37
CA GLY A 210 -12.67 -4.69 -5.40
C GLY A 210 -12.72 -4.07 -6.78
N ASN A 211 -12.25 -2.82 -6.91
CA ASN A 211 -12.27 -2.12 -8.18
C ASN A 211 -11.29 -2.72 -9.19
N HIS A 212 -10.13 -3.24 -8.76
CA HIS A 212 -9.18 -3.92 -9.63
C HIS A 212 -9.75 -5.25 -10.16
N ASP A 213 -10.51 -5.97 -9.35
CA ASP A 213 -11.20 -7.20 -9.78
C ASP A 213 -12.22 -6.92 -10.89
N TYR A 214 -12.89 -5.76 -10.82
CA TYR A 214 -13.80 -5.31 -11.84
C TYR A 214 -13.14 -4.85 -13.13
N ARG A 215 -11.83 -4.58 -13.14
CA ARG A 215 -11.10 -4.27 -14.38
C ARG A 215 -10.83 -5.50 -15.24
N GLY A 216 -10.96 -6.69 -14.64
CA GLY A 216 -10.87 -7.98 -15.32
C GLY A 216 -12.20 -8.71 -15.48
N ASP A 217 -12.11 -10.05 -15.54
CA ASP A 217 -13.23 -10.97 -15.60
C ASP A 217 -13.81 -11.27 -14.21
N VAL A 218 -14.71 -10.39 -13.77
CA VAL A 218 -15.54 -10.59 -12.56
C VAL A 218 -16.24 -11.95 -12.55
N LEU A 219 -16.75 -12.43 -13.68
CA LEU A 219 -17.50 -13.69 -13.69
C LEU A 219 -16.59 -14.90 -13.47
N ALA A 220 -15.31 -14.82 -13.87
CA ALA A 220 -14.34 -15.84 -13.54
C ALA A 220 -14.11 -15.95 -12.02
N GLN A 221 -13.99 -14.82 -11.32
CA GLN A 221 -13.81 -14.82 -9.86
C GLN A 221 -15.02 -15.36 -9.10
N LEU A 222 -16.22 -15.13 -9.62
CA LEU A 222 -17.49 -15.61 -9.07
C LEU A 222 -17.81 -17.07 -9.43
N SER A 223 -17.05 -17.66 -10.35
CA SER A 223 -17.40 -18.92 -10.97
C SER A 223 -17.15 -20.10 -10.01
N PRO A 224 -18.06 -21.10 -9.95
CA PRO A 224 -17.85 -22.32 -9.17
C PRO A 224 -16.58 -23.08 -9.53
N GLU A 225 -16.09 -22.94 -10.76
CA GLU A 225 -14.90 -23.61 -11.27
C GLU A 225 -13.63 -23.20 -10.52
N LEU A 226 -13.46 -21.92 -10.12
CA LEU A 226 -12.33 -21.54 -9.25
C LEU A 226 -12.41 -22.21 -7.88
N ARG A 227 -13.62 -22.32 -7.32
CA ARG A 227 -13.85 -23.04 -6.06
C ARG A 227 -13.59 -24.55 -6.20
N GLN A 228 -13.80 -25.13 -7.37
CA GLN A 228 -13.45 -26.52 -7.62
C GLN A 228 -11.93 -26.72 -7.70
N ARG A 229 -11.18 -25.74 -8.23
CA ARG A 229 -9.72 -25.79 -8.27
C ARG A 229 -9.08 -25.58 -6.91
N ASP A 230 -9.58 -24.62 -6.15
CA ASP A 230 -9.19 -24.42 -4.76
C ASP A 230 -10.44 -24.20 -3.91
N SER A 231 -10.79 -25.23 -3.13
CA SER A 231 -11.98 -25.24 -2.28
C SER A 231 -11.99 -24.14 -1.21
N ARG A 232 -10.85 -23.49 -0.95
CA ARG A 232 -10.76 -22.35 -0.05
C ARG A 232 -11.46 -21.12 -0.63
N TRP A 233 -11.48 -20.96 -1.96
CA TRP A 233 -11.99 -19.78 -2.63
C TRP A 233 -13.53 -19.68 -2.60
N ILE A 234 -14.06 -18.74 -1.81
CA ILE A 234 -15.47 -18.37 -1.81
C ILE A 234 -15.56 -16.88 -2.16
N CYS A 235 -15.98 -16.59 -3.39
CA CYS A 235 -16.27 -15.24 -3.84
C CYS A 235 -17.65 -15.22 -4.48
N LEU A 236 -18.52 -14.34 -4.01
CA LEU A 236 -19.84 -14.02 -4.56
C LEU A 236 -19.99 -12.49 -4.53
N ARG A 237 -20.99 -11.93 -5.22
CA ARG A 237 -21.19 -10.47 -5.23
C ARG A 237 -21.54 -9.94 -3.85
N SER A 238 -22.69 -10.36 -3.32
CA SER A 238 -23.11 -10.06 -1.96
C SER A 238 -23.73 -11.31 -1.37
N TYR A 239 -23.37 -11.61 -0.13
CA TYR A 239 -23.72 -12.87 0.53
C TYR A 239 -23.51 -12.77 2.03
N ILE A 240 -24.04 -13.74 2.76
CA ILE A 240 -24.01 -13.75 4.22
C ILE A 240 -23.27 -15.01 4.68
N VAL A 241 -22.45 -14.85 5.72
CA VAL A 241 -21.84 -15.96 6.46
C VAL A 241 -22.31 -15.90 7.90
N ASN A 242 -23.06 -16.90 8.32
CA ASN A 242 -23.57 -17.03 9.68
C ASN A 242 -22.66 -17.95 10.50
N THR A 243 -22.34 -17.56 11.75
CA THR A 243 -21.37 -18.26 12.62
C THR A 243 -21.92 -18.64 14.00
N GLU A 244 -23.22 -18.93 14.10
CA GLU A 244 -24.01 -19.07 15.35
C GLU A 244 -24.07 -17.77 16.20
N ILE A 245 -22.94 -17.12 16.42
CA ILE A 245 -22.80 -15.96 17.31
C ILE A 245 -22.66 -14.63 16.56
N ALA A 246 -22.27 -14.67 15.29
CA ALA A 246 -22.09 -13.50 14.44
C ALA A 246 -22.57 -13.75 13.01
N ASP A 247 -23.10 -12.69 12.39
CA ASP A 247 -23.41 -12.66 10.97
C ASP A 247 -22.48 -11.66 10.26
N PHE A 248 -21.91 -12.11 9.15
CA PHE A 248 -21.06 -11.32 8.28
C PHE A 248 -21.79 -11.07 6.96
N PHE A 249 -22.05 -9.81 6.64
CA PHE A 249 -22.73 -9.35 5.43
C PHE A 249 -21.70 -8.81 4.45
N PHE A 250 -21.40 -9.59 3.42
CA PHE A 250 -20.46 -9.22 2.36
C PHE A 250 -21.21 -8.42 1.30
N VAL A 251 -20.73 -7.21 0.98
CA VAL A 251 -21.43 -6.23 0.13
C VAL A 251 -20.56 -5.86 -1.07
N ASP A 252 -21.15 -5.92 -2.27
CA ASP A 252 -20.51 -5.53 -3.52
C ASP A 252 -20.47 -4.00 -3.62
N THR A 253 -19.39 -3.40 -3.14
CA THR A 253 -19.27 -1.94 -3.03
C THR A 253 -18.85 -1.25 -4.34
N THR A 254 -18.23 -1.96 -5.28
CA THR A 254 -17.70 -1.35 -6.52
C THR A 254 -18.75 -0.63 -7.36
N PRO A 255 -19.99 -1.16 -7.52
CA PRO A 255 -21.03 -0.47 -8.26
C PRO A 255 -21.54 0.83 -7.61
N PHE A 256 -21.19 1.12 -6.35
CA PHE A 256 -21.57 2.38 -5.70
C PHE A 256 -20.75 3.57 -6.20
N GLN A 257 -19.53 3.37 -6.66
CA GLN A 257 -18.64 4.47 -7.06
C GLN A 257 -19.05 5.06 -8.41
N ASP A 258 -19.58 6.28 -8.43
CA ASP A 258 -20.04 6.94 -9.66
C ASP A 258 -18.91 7.14 -10.66
N LYS A 259 -17.73 7.51 -10.15
CA LYS A 259 -16.55 7.78 -10.97
C LYS A 259 -16.22 6.63 -11.93
N TYR A 260 -16.37 5.37 -11.51
CA TYR A 260 -15.98 4.21 -12.31
C TYR A 260 -16.84 4.03 -13.58
N PHE A 261 -18.03 4.62 -13.62
CA PHE A 261 -18.92 4.58 -14.81
C PHE A 261 -18.61 5.68 -15.82
N HIS A 262 -17.79 6.67 -15.44
CA HIS A 262 -17.55 7.88 -16.23
C HIS A 262 -16.07 8.11 -16.55
N GLU A 263 -15.16 7.51 -15.78
CA GLU A 263 -13.72 7.59 -16.06
C GLU A 263 -13.33 6.80 -17.32
N LYS A 264 -12.21 7.20 -17.93
CA LYS A 264 -11.71 6.63 -19.19
C LYS A 264 -10.37 5.90 -19.04
N ASP A 265 -9.73 6.02 -17.89
CA ASP A 265 -8.40 5.45 -17.64
C ASP A 265 -8.44 3.93 -17.50
N HIS A 266 -9.60 3.38 -17.11
CA HIS A 266 -9.80 1.96 -16.88
C HIS A 266 -11.10 1.48 -17.55
N THR A 267 -11.11 0.20 -17.92
CA THR A 267 -12.32 -0.50 -18.37
C THR A 267 -12.84 -1.37 -17.26
N TYR A 268 -14.13 -1.31 -16.97
CA TYR A 268 -14.76 -2.11 -15.93
C TYR A 268 -15.80 -3.08 -16.50
N ASN A 269 -15.83 -4.28 -15.95
CA ASN A 269 -16.72 -5.36 -16.31
C ASN A 269 -18.02 -5.28 -15.51
N TRP A 270 -19.01 -4.63 -16.11
CA TRP A 270 -20.32 -4.41 -15.50
C TRP A 270 -21.36 -5.53 -15.75
N ARG A 271 -20.91 -6.72 -16.20
CA ARG A 271 -21.83 -7.86 -16.45
C ARG A 271 -22.52 -8.29 -15.15
N GLY A 272 -23.85 -8.28 -15.15
CA GLY A 272 -24.65 -8.65 -13.98
C GLY A 272 -24.90 -7.52 -12.97
N VAL A 273 -24.38 -6.31 -13.20
CA VAL A 273 -24.73 -5.12 -12.40
C VAL A 273 -25.58 -4.10 -13.15
N LEU A 274 -25.68 -4.21 -14.48
CA LEU A 274 -26.54 -3.34 -15.29
C LEU A 274 -27.97 -3.88 -15.36
N PRO A 275 -29.01 -3.03 -15.28
CA PRO A 275 -28.95 -1.58 -15.04
C PRO A 275 -28.55 -1.22 -13.59
N ARG A 276 -27.55 -0.34 -13.46
CA ARG A 276 -26.88 -0.01 -12.17
C ARG A 276 -27.85 0.41 -11.07
N GLN A 277 -28.78 1.33 -11.37
CA GLN A 277 -29.75 1.83 -10.39
C GLN A 277 -30.62 0.71 -9.82
N LYS A 278 -31.06 -0.22 -10.66
CA LYS A 278 -31.87 -1.37 -10.22
C LYS A 278 -31.02 -2.33 -9.37
N TYR A 279 -29.77 -2.55 -9.75
CA TYR A 279 -28.84 -3.38 -8.97
C TYR A 279 -28.60 -2.80 -7.57
N LEU A 280 -28.25 -1.52 -7.47
CA LEU A 280 -28.02 -0.85 -6.18
C LEU A 280 -29.27 -0.82 -5.32
N SER A 281 -30.43 -0.51 -5.90
CA SER A 281 -31.70 -0.52 -5.17
C SER A 281 -32.03 -1.90 -4.59
N ASN A 282 -31.80 -2.97 -5.34
CA ASN A 282 -32.01 -4.33 -4.86
C ASN A 282 -30.99 -4.72 -3.80
N LEU A 283 -29.70 -4.44 -4.02
CA LEU A 283 -28.63 -4.72 -3.06
C LEU A 283 -28.90 -4.04 -1.71
N LEU A 284 -29.26 -2.76 -1.71
CA LEU A 284 -29.57 -2.02 -0.49
C LEU A 284 -30.77 -2.64 0.25
N LYS A 285 -31.84 -3.00 -0.46
CA LYS A 285 -33.00 -3.70 0.12
C LYS A 285 -32.64 -5.06 0.69
N ASP A 286 -31.78 -5.81 0.00
CA ASP A 286 -31.38 -7.14 0.44
C ASP A 286 -30.49 -7.06 1.70
N VAL A 287 -29.58 -6.08 1.78
CA VAL A 287 -28.77 -5.82 2.98
C VAL A 287 -29.63 -5.35 4.15
N ASP A 288 -30.53 -4.40 3.92
CA ASP A 288 -31.46 -3.86 4.93
C ASP A 288 -32.32 -4.99 5.53
N ARG A 289 -32.99 -5.77 4.67
CA ARG A 289 -33.80 -6.92 5.10
C ARG A 289 -32.96 -7.97 5.84
N ALA A 290 -31.77 -8.30 5.34
CA ALA A 290 -30.93 -9.31 5.96
C ALA A 290 -30.44 -8.88 7.35
N LEU A 291 -30.14 -7.59 7.53
CA LEU A 291 -29.78 -7.02 8.83
C LEU A 291 -30.98 -7.03 9.79
N GLU A 292 -32.18 -6.70 9.31
CA GLU A 292 -33.42 -6.75 10.08
C GLU A 292 -33.74 -8.18 10.55
N GLU A 293 -33.62 -9.17 9.67
CA GLU A 293 -33.92 -10.58 9.95
C GLU A 293 -32.86 -11.25 10.83
N SER A 294 -31.64 -10.69 10.88
CA SER A 294 -30.53 -11.26 11.64
C SER A 294 -30.75 -11.17 13.15
N LYS A 295 -30.79 -12.36 13.76
CA LYS A 295 -30.83 -12.56 15.22
C LYS A 295 -29.44 -12.72 15.83
N ALA A 296 -28.38 -12.64 15.02
CA ALA A 296 -27.02 -12.77 15.53
C ALA A 296 -26.69 -11.61 16.45
N LYS A 297 -25.95 -11.91 17.51
CA LYS A 297 -25.57 -10.91 18.50
C LYS A 297 -24.54 -9.92 17.97
N TRP A 298 -23.64 -10.40 17.10
CA TRP A 298 -22.68 -9.57 16.40
C TRP A 298 -23.07 -9.46 14.93
N LYS A 299 -23.05 -8.24 14.39
CA LYS A 299 -23.32 -7.97 12.97
C LYS A 299 -22.13 -7.23 12.38
N PHE A 300 -21.53 -7.79 11.35
CA PHE A 300 -20.38 -7.20 10.67
C PHE A 300 -20.66 -7.05 9.19
N VAL A 301 -20.33 -5.91 8.62
CA VAL A 301 -20.46 -5.66 7.19
C VAL A 301 -19.07 -5.60 6.59
N VAL A 302 -18.85 -6.35 5.51
CA VAL A 302 -17.56 -6.41 4.80
C VAL A 302 -17.77 -5.88 3.39
N GLY A 303 -17.00 -4.84 3.04
CA GLY A 303 -16.97 -4.25 1.71
C GLY A 303 -15.55 -4.10 1.21
N HIS A 304 -15.38 -3.59 -0.01
CA HIS A 304 -14.06 -3.21 -0.51
C HIS A 304 -13.75 -1.75 -0.20
N HIS A 305 -14.65 -0.84 -0.57
CA HIS A 305 -14.46 0.60 -0.46
C HIS A 305 -14.65 1.12 0.96
N THR A 306 -14.09 2.28 1.22
CA THR A 306 -14.13 3.01 2.50
C THR A 306 -15.47 3.75 2.65
N ILE A 307 -16.10 3.66 3.84
CA ILE A 307 -17.15 4.61 4.24
C ILE A 307 -16.48 5.83 4.87
N LEU A 308 -15.66 5.60 5.90
CA LEU A 308 -14.78 6.60 6.50
C LEU A 308 -13.32 6.17 6.29
N SER A 309 -12.46 7.10 5.85
CA SER A 309 -11.01 6.89 5.86
C SER A 309 -10.22 8.19 5.82
N ALA A 310 -9.11 8.22 6.57
CA ALA A 310 -8.05 9.21 6.45
C ALA A 310 -6.99 8.81 5.40
N GLY A 311 -7.20 7.72 4.64
CA GLY A 311 -6.31 7.28 3.57
C GLY A 311 -6.39 8.10 2.28
N HIS A 312 -5.63 7.64 1.28
CA HIS A 312 -5.50 8.27 -0.03
C HIS A 312 -6.85 8.49 -0.72
N HIS A 313 -7.71 7.46 -0.72
CA HIS A 313 -9.03 7.52 -1.33
C HIS A 313 -10.00 8.32 -0.46
N GLY A 314 -9.95 8.16 0.86
CA GLY A 314 -10.86 8.84 1.78
C GLY A 314 -12.27 8.28 1.69
N ASN A 315 -13.29 9.07 2.00
CA ASN A 315 -14.67 8.58 2.05
C ASN A 315 -15.25 8.32 0.65
N THR A 316 -15.95 7.20 0.48
CA THR A 316 -16.82 6.96 -0.69
C THR A 316 -18.20 7.54 -0.39
N GLN A 317 -18.50 8.72 -0.95
CA GLN A 317 -19.69 9.49 -0.59
C GLN A 317 -20.99 8.71 -0.85
N GLU A 318 -21.06 7.94 -1.92
CA GLU A 318 -22.24 7.13 -2.26
C GLU A 318 -22.51 6.04 -1.22
N LEU A 319 -21.47 5.51 -0.55
CA LEU A 319 -21.65 4.58 0.57
C LEU A 319 -22.09 5.31 1.84
N VAL A 320 -21.54 6.51 2.09
CA VAL A 320 -21.97 7.39 3.20
C VAL A 320 -23.45 7.75 3.05
N ASP A 321 -23.91 8.05 1.85
CA ASP A 321 -25.28 8.51 1.60
C ASP A 321 -26.31 7.37 1.58
N HIS A 322 -25.90 6.16 1.19
CA HIS A 322 -26.85 5.08 0.91
C HIS A 322 -26.70 3.85 1.79
N LEU A 323 -25.47 3.42 2.11
CA LEU A 323 -25.25 2.20 2.89
C LEU A 323 -25.14 2.50 4.39
N LEU A 324 -24.38 3.53 4.77
CA LEU A 324 -24.15 3.90 6.17
C LEU A 324 -25.45 4.07 6.97
N PRO A 325 -26.50 4.77 6.47
CA PRO A 325 -27.74 4.93 7.24
C PRO A 325 -28.42 3.59 7.57
N ILE A 326 -28.32 2.60 6.68
CA ILE A 326 -28.83 1.24 6.92
C ILE A 326 -28.01 0.56 8.02
N LEU A 327 -26.67 0.69 7.98
CA LEU A 327 -25.79 0.04 8.96
C LEU A 327 -26.04 0.59 10.38
N GLU A 328 -26.22 1.90 10.49
CA GLU A 328 -26.52 2.58 11.75
C GLU A 328 -27.91 2.21 12.28
N ALA A 329 -28.94 2.21 11.41
CA ALA A 329 -30.30 1.82 11.79
C ALA A 329 -30.39 0.41 12.37
N HIS A 330 -29.53 -0.51 11.92
CA HIS A 330 -29.48 -1.90 12.37
C HIS A 330 -28.41 -2.20 13.42
N ASN A 331 -27.76 -1.17 13.98
CA ASN A 331 -26.73 -1.29 15.02
C ASN A 331 -25.60 -2.27 14.63
N VAL A 332 -25.11 -2.17 13.39
CA VAL A 332 -23.93 -2.93 12.94
C VAL A 332 -22.73 -2.60 13.83
N ASP A 333 -21.95 -3.61 14.19
CA ASP A 333 -20.80 -3.43 15.08
C ASP A 333 -19.58 -2.90 14.36
N LEU A 334 -19.23 -3.54 13.23
CA LEU A 334 -18.07 -3.18 12.42
C LEU A 334 -18.44 -3.09 10.95
N TYR A 335 -17.95 -2.05 10.29
CA TYR A 335 -17.74 -2.02 8.85
C TYR A 335 -16.26 -2.28 8.56
N ILE A 336 -15.97 -3.33 7.79
CA ILE A 336 -14.61 -3.79 7.49
C ILE A 336 -14.35 -3.64 6.00
N ASN A 337 -13.27 -2.96 5.63
CA ASN A 337 -12.95 -2.67 4.24
C ASN A 337 -11.45 -2.78 3.90
N GLY A 338 -11.15 -2.65 2.61
CA GLY A 338 -9.80 -2.52 2.06
C GLY A 338 -9.68 -1.20 1.30
N HIS A 339 -9.33 -1.26 0.01
CA HIS A 339 -9.21 -0.14 -0.92
C HIS A 339 -8.11 0.88 -0.57
N ASP A 340 -8.18 1.51 0.59
CA ASP A 340 -7.08 2.31 1.11
C ASP A 340 -5.93 1.40 1.58
N HIS A 341 -4.74 1.58 0.99
CA HIS A 341 -3.57 0.72 1.25
C HIS A 341 -2.91 1.09 2.58
N CYS A 342 -3.64 0.88 3.68
CA CYS A 342 -3.21 1.14 5.05
C CYS A 342 -3.93 0.18 6.02
N LEU A 343 -3.62 0.32 7.31
CA LEU A 343 -4.43 -0.21 8.40
C LEU A 343 -5.02 0.94 9.20
N GLU A 344 -6.32 0.90 9.46
CA GLU A 344 -7.01 2.04 10.07
C GLU A 344 -8.15 1.60 10.98
N HIS A 345 -8.39 2.38 12.04
CA HIS A 345 -9.57 2.28 12.88
C HIS A 345 -10.11 3.68 13.17
N ILE A 346 -11.32 3.96 12.69
CA ILE A 346 -12.09 5.17 12.95
C ILE A 346 -13.33 4.81 13.75
N SER A 347 -13.60 5.56 14.82
CA SER A 347 -14.86 5.49 15.56
C SER A 347 -15.77 6.65 15.15
N SER A 348 -17.06 6.37 14.93
CA SER A 348 -18.07 7.44 14.82
C SER A 348 -18.31 8.07 16.20
N PRO A 349 -18.49 9.39 16.29
CA PRO A 349 -18.95 10.04 17.53
C PRO A 349 -20.45 9.82 17.77
N ASP A 350 -21.22 9.55 16.71
CA ASP A 350 -22.69 9.53 16.74
C ASP A 350 -23.28 8.10 16.72
N SER A 351 -22.42 7.08 16.57
CA SER A 351 -22.83 5.68 16.46
C SER A 351 -21.82 4.74 17.13
N GLU A 352 -22.31 3.59 17.62
CA GLU A 352 -21.42 2.51 18.10
C GLU A 352 -20.69 1.77 16.98
N LEU A 353 -21.08 1.98 15.72
CA LEU A 353 -20.42 1.39 14.55
C LEU A 353 -18.96 1.84 14.46
N GLN A 354 -18.05 0.87 14.31
CA GLN A 354 -16.64 1.15 14.06
C GLN A 354 -16.28 0.85 12.61
N PHE A 355 -15.34 1.64 12.07
CA PHE A 355 -14.83 1.49 10.71
C PHE A 355 -13.40 0.98 10.78
N MET A 356 -13.12 -0.14 10.13
CA MET A 356 -11.83 -0.82 10.20
C MET A 356 -11.32 -1.15 8.80
N THR A 357 -10.24 -0.49 8.39
CA THR A 357 -9.58 -0.77 7.11
C THR A 357 -8.41 -1.73 7.30
N SER A 358 -8.38 -2.79 6.50
CA SER A 358 -7.30 -3.77 6.40
C SER A 358 -6.82 -3.92 4.96
N GLY A 359 -6.43 -2.81 4.32
CA GLY A 359 -5.98 -2.77 2.91
C GLY A 359 -4.46 -2.89 2.70
N GLY A 360 -3.66 -2.94 3.77
CA GLY A 360 -2.20 -3.09 3.73
C GLY A 360 -1.66 -4.49 3.37
N GLY A 361 -2.46 -5.37 2.76
CA GLY A 361 -2.10 -6.78 2.56
C GLY A 361 -1.06 -7.07 1.46
N SER A 362 -0.76 -6.10 0.59
CA SER A 362 0.21 -6.27 -0.51
C SER A 362 1.02 -5.01 -0.80
N LYS A 363 0.35 -3.85 -0.89
CA LYS A 363 0.97 -2.53 -1.01
C LYS A 363 0.54 -1.66 0.18
N ALA A 364 1.27 -0.58 0.44
CA ALA A 364 0.91 0.41 1.45
C ALA A 364 1.30 1.84 1.00
N TRP A 365 0.43 2.81 1.22
CA TRP A 365 0.64 4.22 0.84
C TRP A 365 1.28 5.02 1.98
N ARG A 366 2.57 4.77 2.18
CA ARG A 366 3.38 5.43 3.21
C ARG A 366 3.33 6.95 3.11
N GLY A 367 3.00 7.61 4.21
CA GLY A 367 2.92 9.06 4.33
C GLY A 367 1.76 9.71 3.59
N ASP A 368 0.81 8.94 3.03
CA ASP A 368 -0.37 9.47 2.34
C ASP A 368 -1.60 9.42 3.25
N VAL A 369 -1.64 10.38 4.17
CA VAL A 369 -2.67 10.49 5.21
C VAL A 369 -3.30 11.87 5.11
N LYS A 370 -4.62 11.91 5.03
CA LYS A 370 -5.42 13.13 5.08
C LYS A 370 -5.60 13.57 6.52
N ASP A 371 -5.73 14.89 6.72
CA ASP A 371 -6.08 15.43 8.03
C ASP A 371 -7.45 14.89 8.48
N TRP A 372 -7.51 14.37 9.71
CA TRP A 372 -8.73 13.81 10.30
C TRP A 372 -8.91 14.29 11.75
N ASN A 373 -10.13 14.22 12.27
CA ASN A 373 -10.44 14.51 13.66
C ASN A 373 -9.70 13.54 14.60
N PRO A 374 -8.78 14.00 15.47
CA PRO A 374 -8.01 13.12 16.37
C PRO A 374 -8.89 12.38 17.40
N ASN A 375 -10.10 12.87 17.65
CA ASN A 375 -11.05 12.18 18.53
C ASN A 375 -11.72 10.98 17.85
N GLU A 376 -11.73 10.89 16.53
CA GLU A 376 -12.35 9.82 15.76
C GLU A 376 -11.33 8.80 15.26
N LEU A 377 -10.18 9.27 14.74
CA LEU A 377 -9.09 8.44 14.24
C LEU A 377 -8.35 7.77 15.40
N LYS A 378 -8.74 6.54 15.74
CA LYS A 378 -8.17 5.80 16.87
C LYS A 378 -6.83 5.14 16.56
N PHE A 379 -6.61 4.80 15.29
CA PHE A 379 -5.38 4.18 14.83
C PHE A 379 -5.23 4.37 13.32
N TYR A 380 -4.02 4.69 12.89
CA TYR A 380 -3.63 4.70 11.48
C TYR A 380 -2.21 4.15 11.36
N TYR A 381 -1.99 3.26 10.40
CA TYR A 381 -0.69 2.74 10.04
C TYR A 381 -0.56 2.64 8.53
N ASP A 382 0.40 3.39 7.99
CA ASP A 382 0.67 3.57 6.57
C ASP A 382 1.56 2.46 5.97
N GLY A 383 1.72 1.35 6.70
CA GLY A 383 2.51 0.19 6.31
C GLY A 383 1.67 -1.05 6.01
N GLN A 384 2.35 -2.11 5.56
CA GLN A 384 1.70 -3.38 5.27
C GLN A 384 1.38 -4.18 6.54
N GLY A 385 0.30 -4.95 6.48
CA GLY A 385 -0.15 -5.77 7.59
C GLY A 385 -1.53 -6.36 7.37
N PHE A 386 -2.15 -6.82 8.45
CA PHE A 386 -3.45 -7.48 8.42
C PHE A 386 -4.16 -7.39 9.78
N MET A 387 -5.43 -7.78 9.83
CA MET A 387 -6.25 -7.81 11.02
C MET A 387 -6.55 -9.25 11.49
N SER A 388 -6.73 -9.45 12.78
CA SER A 388 -7.38 -10.65 13.33
C SER A 388 -8.61 -10.27 14.17
N MET A 389 -9.60 -11.16 14.19
CA MET A 389 -10.81 -11.03 14.99
C MET A 389 -11.00 -12.30 15.81
N GLN A 390 -11.16 -12.16 17.12
CA GLN A 390 -11.51 -13.24 18.03
C GLN A 390 -12.84 -12.92 18.70
N LEU A 391 -13.80 -13.84 18.57
CA LEU A 391 -15.17 -13.62 19.01
C LEU A 391 -15.60 -14.66 20.02
N THR A 392 -16.44 -14.21 20.95
CA THR A 392 -17.24 -15.03 21.84
C THR A 392 -18.66 -14.47 21.85
N LYS A 393 -19.59 -15.15 22.53
CA LYS A 393 -20.96 -14.65 22.68
C LYS A 393 -21.03 -13.27 23.34
N THR A 394 -20.02 -12.81 24.08
CA THR A 394 -20.08 -11.55 24.83
C THR A 394 -18.91 -10.62 24.58
N LYS A 395 -17.86 -11.06 23.90
CA LYS A 395 -16.63 -10.28 23.69
C LYS A 395 -16.11 -10.42 22.26
N LEU A 396 -15.78 -9.30 21.66
CA LEU A 396 -15.08 -9.15 20.40
C LEU A 396 -13.71 -8.53 20.67
N ASN A 397 -12.64 -9.15 20.18
CA ASN A 397 -11.29 -8.59 20.20
C ASN A 397 -10.77 -8.50 18.76
N VAL A 398 -10.34 -7.30 18.37
CA VAL A 398 -9.74 -7.01 17.07
C VAL A 398 -8.31 -6.54 17.27
N LYS A 399 -7.37 -7.14 16.51
CA LYS A 399 -5.96 -6.74 16.52
C LYS A 399 -5.45 -6.46 15.12
N PHE A 400 -4.64 -5.41 15.02
CA PHE A 400 -3.91 -5.05 13.80
C PHE A 400 -2.46 -5.48 13.94
N TYR A 401 -1.91 -6.07 12.89
CA TYR A 401 -0.55 -6.60 12.86
C TYR A 401 0.25 -5.94 11.75
N ASP A 402 1.52 -5.62 12.01
CA ASP A 402 2.46 -5.31 10.93
C ASP A 402 2.87 -6.57 10.15
N LEU A 403 3.64 -6.38 9.08
CA LEU A 403 4.23 -7.45 8.27
C LEU A 403 5.17 -8.40 9.05
N PHE A 404 5.55 -8.10 10.28
CA PHE A 404 6.38 -8.96 11.13
C PHE A 404 5.56 -9.78 12.13
N GLY A 405 4.25 -9.50 12.24
CA GLY A 405 3.33 -10.11 13.20
C GLY A 405 3.32 -9.41 14.57
N ASN A 406 3.87 -8.20 14.68
CA ASN A 406 3.76 -7.39 15.89
C ASN A 406 2.36 -6.76 15.95
N VAL A 407 1.75 -6.76 17.13
CA VAL A 407 0.48 -6.08 17.34
C VAL A 407 0.73 -4.58 17.39
N LEU A 408 0.11 -3.84 16.48
CA LEU A 408 0.17 -2.38 16.39
C LEU A 408 -0.97 -1.72 17.14
N HIS A 409 -2.14 -2.33 17.10
CA HIS A 409 -3.36 -1.80 17.71
C HIS A 409 -4.26 -2.95 18.17
N ASN A 410 -5.00 -2.71 19.25
CA ASN A 410 -5.93 -3.66 19.83
C ASN A 410 -7.19 -2.93 20.27
N TRP A 411 -8.34 -3.37 19.79
CA TRP A 411 -9.65 -2.87 20.18
C TRP A 411 -10.52 -4.01 20.70
N THR A 412 -11.38 -3.71 21.67
CA THR A 412 -12.25 -4.72 22.29
C THR A 412 -13.62 -4.13 22.57
N LYS A 413 -14.66 -4.88 22.22
CA LYS A 413 -16.06 -4.57 22.56
C LYS A 413 -16.66 -5.71 23.36
N VAL A 414 -17.47 -5.36 24.35
CA VAL A 414 -18.20 -6.31 25.20
C VAL A 414 -19.69 -6.03 25.04
N LYS A 415 -20.47 -7.08 24.83
CA LYS A 415 -21.93 -7.05 24.81
C LYS A 415 -22.48 -7.93 25.94
N PRO A 416 -23.43 -7.46 26.76
CA PRO A 416 -23.95 -8.20 27.92
C PRO A 416 -24.53 -9.58 27.53
N SER A 417 -24.38 -10.61 28.37
CA SER A 417 -25.08 -11.88 28.16
C SER A 417 -26.59 -11.68 28.35
N LEU A 418 -27.39 -12.35 27.52
CA LEU A 418 -28.86 -12.27 27.59
C LEU A 418 -29.44 -13.02 28.81
N ASP A 419 -28.60 -13.65 29.64
CA ASP A 419 -29.01 -14.58 30.71
C ASP A 419 -29.42 -13.93 32.04
N LEU A 420 -29.77 -12.63 32.09
CA LEU A 420 -30.01 -11.93 33.37
C LEU A 420 -31.33 -11.13 33.49
N TYR A 421 -32.31 -11.31 32.60
CA TYR A 421 -33.63 -10.66 32.76
C TYR A 421 -34.83 -11.58 32.53
N SER A 422 -34.71 -12.86 32.89
CA SER A 422 -35.85 -13.79 32.98
C SER A 422 -35.96 -14.40 34.39
N SER A 423 -35.93 -13.55 35.42
CA SER A 423 -36.42 -13.92 36.76
C SER A 423 -36.70 -12.67 37.60
N SER A 424 -37.89 -12.09 37.43
CA SER A 424 -38.61 -11.36 38.48
C SER A 424 -40.04 -11.15 38.07
#